data_AF-A0A7V9ETH2-F1
#
_entry.id   AF-A0A7V9ETH2-F1
#
_cell.length_a   1.000
_cell.length_b   1.000
_cell.length_c   1.000
_cell.angle_alpha   90.00
_cell.angle_beta   90.00
_cell.angle_gamma   90.00
#
_symmetry.space_group_name_H-M   'P 1'
#
loop_
_entity.id
_entity.type
_entity.pdbx_description
1 polymer ?
#
loop_
_entity_poly.entity_id
_entity_poly.type
_entity_poly.pdbx_seq_one_letter_code
_entity_poly.pdbx_strand_id
1 'polypeptide(L)'
;MNDRPTDLLALITEARQLLPDNRHIWCSASETFDSRLIQRRGLLLGGALSPHFLRDATAMWWEVPWAVRLRHCRVLVCDKAAQEPLAAWLPLLESVAGAGEALLVVTETIDSELLSTLVVNAFKGTLPVCVVHPLEDRSGNPAPGTRFATPPPGADQLPRIDEVWIRRTATVCFPKAGEPLASAAALQNFAVIETGGENHEDQYDRLRFLMRELQQPAN
;
A
#
# COMPACT_ATOMS: atom_id res chain seq x y z
N MET A 1 30.16 -12.56 -5.80
CA MET A 1 30.82 -12.47 -4.48
C MET A 1 29.75 -12.03 -3.52
N ASN A 2 29.35 -12.92 -2.61
CA ASN A 2 28.13 -12.85 -1.79
C ASN A 2 28.36 -11.91 -0.59
N ASP A 3 28.75 -10.66 -0.84
CA ASP A 3 28.97 -9.72 0.25
C ASP A 3 27.61 -9.28 0.79
N ARG A 4 27.33 -9.63 2.04
CA ARG A 4 26.10 -9.16 2.69
C ARG A 4 26.26 -7.65 2.88
N PRO A 5 25.32 -6.82 2.39
CA PRO A 5 25.42 -5.38 2.52
C PRO A 5 25.35 -4.99 4.01
N THR A 6 26.51 -4.68 4.59
CA THR A 6 26.68 -4.42 6.02
C THR A 6 26.00 -3.13 6.45
N ASP A 7 25.94 -2.15 5.56
CA ASP A 7 25.20 -0.91 5.72
C ASP A 7 23.69 -1.18 5.90
N LEU A 8 23.11 -2.08 5.10
CA LEU A 8 21.70 -2.46 5.22
C LEU A 8 21.40 -3.22 6.50
N LEU A 9 22.33 -4.07 6.97
CA LEU A 9 22.19 -4.76 8.26
C LEU A 9 22.14 -3.77 9.44
N ALA A 10 22.96 -2.71 9.38
CA ALA A 10 22.90 -1.64 10.38
C ALA A 10 21.54 -0.93 10.36
N LEU A 11 21.03 -0.57 9.17
CA LEU A 11 19.72 0.07 9.02
C LEU A 11 18.56 -0.84 9.48
N ILE A 12 18.61 -2.14 9.20
CA ILE A 12 17.61 -3.11 9.69
C ILE A 12 17.63 -3.15 11.23
N THR A 13 18.82 -3.17 11.81
CA THR A 13 18.99 -3.22 13.28
C THR A 13 18.43 -1.98 13.92
N GLU A 14 18.76 -0.80 13.38
CA GLU A 14 18.23 0.48 13.81
C GLU A 14 16.70 0.54 13.69
N ALA A 15 16.15 0.11 12.55
CA ALA A 15 14.70 0.07 12.33
C ALA A 15 13.98 -0.84 13.34
N ARG A 16 14.54 -2.01 13.67
CA ARG A 16 13.99 -2.95 14.66
C ARG A 16 14.07 -2.42 16.10
N GLN A 17 15.09 -1.64 16.42
CA GLN A 17 15.20 -0.97 17.72
C GLN A 17 14.13 0.12 17.87
N LEU A 18 13.85 0.88 16.80
CA LEU A 18 12.82 1.91 16.78
C LEU A 18 11.41 1.32 16.78
N LEU A 19 11.19 0.27 16.00
CA LEU A 19 9.89 -0.37 15.77
C LEU A 19 10.02 -1.89 15.89
N PRO A 20 9.71 -2.48 17.05
CA PRO A 20 9.86 -3.92 17.26
C PRO A 20 8.86 -4.76 16.46
N ASP A 21 7.76 -4.18 15.97
CA ASP A 21 6.82 -4.85 15.07
C ASP A 21 7.27 -4.67 13.61
N ASN A 22 7.78 -5.74 12.98
CA ASN A 22 8.24 -5.73 11.59
C ASN A 22 7.14 -5.35 10.58
N ARG A 23 5.85 -5.36 10.97
CA ARG A 23 4.76 -4.88 10.10
C ARG A 23 4.85 -3.37 9.82
N HIS A 24 5.57 -2.63 10.65
CA HIS A 24 5.83 -1.19 10.49
C HIS A 24 7.16 -0.88 9.83
N ILE A 25 7.93 -1.89 9.44
CA ILE A 25 9.20 -1.72 8.71
C ILE A 25 8.99 -2.10 7.24
N TRP A 26 9.28 -1.15 6.36
CA TRP A 26 9.09 -1.24 4.91
C TRP A 26 10.37 -0.83 4.18
N CYS A 27 10.49 -1.15 2.90
CA CYS A 27 11.65 -0.81 2.10
C CYS A 27 11.26 -0.26 0.72
N SER A 28 12.17 0.53 0.16
CA SER A 28 11.98 1.26 -1.09
C SER A 28 13.30 1.41 -1.83
N ALA A 29 13.27 1.53 -3.15
CA ALA A 29 14.40 2.08 -3.88
C ALA A 29 14.61 3.53 -3.45
N SER A 30 15.87 3.91 -3.25
CA SER A 30 16.29 5.29 -3.06
C SER A 30 16.43 6.00 -4.42
N GLU A 31 16.19 7.31 -4.44
CA GLU A 31 16.50 8.17 -5.59
C GLU A 31 17.99 8.56 -5.62
N THR A 32 18.73 8.27 -4.55
CA THR A 32 20.16 8.54 -4.41
C THR A 32 20.98 7.25 -4.31
N PHE A 33 22.30 7.36 -4.45
CA PHE A 33 23.23 6.24 -4.26
C PHE A 33 23.28 5.74 -2.81
N ASP A 34 22.99 6.61 -1.85
CA ASP A 34 23.04 6.26 -0.43
C ASP A 34 21.76 5.55 0.04
N SER A 35 21.96 4.59 0.95
CA SER A 35 20.90 3.97 1.72
C SER A 35 20.63 4.73 3.02
N ARG A 36 19.36 4.85 3.39
CA ARG A 36 18.93 5.60 4.58
C ARG A 36 17.68 5.02 5.21
N LEU A 37 17.52 5.30 6.50
CA LEU A 37 16.30 5.02 7.24
C LEU A 37 15.48 6.30 7.39
N ILE A 38 14.21 6.25 6.99
CA ILE A 38 13.27 7.37 7.09
C ILE A 38 12.10 6.97 7.97
N GLN A 39 11.75 7.83 8.92
CA GLN A 39 10.52 7.68 9.70
C GLN A 39 9.36 8.37 9.00
N ARG A 40 8.25 7.65 8.81
CA ARG A 40 7.00 8.18 8.25
C ARG A 40 5.84 7.89 9.20
N ARG A 41 4.78 8.68 9.10
CA ARG A 41 3.51 8.40 9.76
C ARG A 41 2.51 7.88 8.75
N GLY A 42 1.84 6.78 9.10
CA GLY A 42 0.91 6.12 8.18
C GLY A 42 -0.17 5.32 8.89
N LEU A 43 -1.06 4.74 8.11
CA LEU A 43 -2.10 3.82 8.55
C LEU A 43 -1.77 2.42 8.03
N LEU A 44 -1.79 1.42 8.93
CA LEU A 44 -1.65 0.01 8.56
C LEU A 44 -3.04 -0.58 8.28
N LEU A 45 -3.17 -1.29 7.17
CA LEU A 45 -4.33 -2.05 6.74
C LEU A 45 -3.92 -3.49 6.40
N GLY A 46 -4.92 -4.33 6.11
CA GLY A 46 -4.71 -5.71 5.70
C GLY A 46 -4.09 -5.87 4.32
N GLY A 47 -3.84 -7.11 3.93
CA GLY A 47 -3.31 -7.46 2.62
C GLY A 47 -4.34 -7.33 1.50
N ALA A 48 -3.85 -7.38 0.26
CA ALA A 48 -4.69 -7.41 -0.93
C ALA A 48 -5.63 -8.64 -0.92
N LEU A 49 -6.91 -8.43 -1.25
CA LEU A 49 -7.92 -9.49 -1.37
C LEU A 49 -7.60 -10.51 -2.45
N SER A 50 -6.88 -10.08 -3.50
CA SER A 50 -6.48 -10.93 -4.61
C SER A 50 -5.01 -10.69 -4.96
N PRO A 51 -4.21 -11.76 -5.15
CA PRO A 51 -2.84 -11.63 -5.61
C PRO A 51 -2.74 -11.05 -7.02
N HIS A 52 -3.83 -11.07 -7.80
CA HIS A 52 -3.86 -10.50 -9.14
C HIS A 52 -3.73 -8.98 -9.15
N PHE A 53 -4.07 -8.29 -8.05
CA PHE A 53 -3.80 -6.86 -7.92
C PHE A 53 -2.30 -6.57 -7.82
N LEU A 54 -1.50 -7.53 -7.34
CA LEU A 54 -0.06 -7.34 -7.11
C LEU A 54 0.78 -7.49 -8.39
N ARG A 55 0.14 -7.48 -9.56
CA ARG A 55 0.81 -7.45 -10.86
C ARG A 55 0.80 -6.02 -11.37
N ASP A 56 1.95 -5.37 -11.33
CA ASP A 56 2.14 -4.13 -12.05
C ASP A 56 2.32 -4.45 -13.54
N ALA A 57 1.37 -4.02 -14.37
CA ALA A 57 1.42 -4.19 -15.83
C ALA A 57 2.36 -3.20 -16.51
N THR A 58 2.73 -2.13 -15.81
CA THR A 58 3.68 -1.09 -16.24
C THR A 58 5.08 -1.29 -15.66
N ALA A 59 5.30 -2.29 -14.81
CA ALA A 59 6.61 -2.62 -14.27
C ALA A 59 7.53 -3.11 -15.39
N MET A 60 8.21 -2.15 -15.98
CA MET A 60 9.58 -2.30 -16.41
C MET A 60 10.35 -2.83 -15.19
N TRP A 61 10.49 -4.15 -15.04
CA TRP A 61 11.43 -4.98 -14.27
C TRP A 61 12.12 -4.51 -12.95
N TRP A 62 11.83 -3.35 -12.36
CA TRP A 62 12.65 -2.72 -11.31
C TRP A 62 11.89 -2.14 -10.10
N GLU A 63 10.58 -2.38 -9.94
CA GLU A 63 9.92 -2.16 -8.64
C GLU A 63 9.80 -3.47 -7.86
N VAL A 64 10.03 -3.37 -6.55
CA VAL A 64 9.98 -4.46 -5.55
C VAL A 64 8.90 -5.50 -5.93
N PRO A 65 9.23 -6.79 -6.12
CA PRO A 65 8.34 -7.77 -6.78
C PRO A 65 7.05 -8.13 -6.02
N TRP A 66 6.67 -7.37 -5.00
CA TRP A 66 5.43 -7.55 -4.24
C TRP A 66 4.78 -6.26 -3.74
N ALA A 67 5.25 -5.07 -4.13
CA ALA A 67 4.70 -3.80 -3.67
C ALA A 67 4.01 -3.07 -4.83
N VAL A 68 2.68 -3.06 -4.86
CA VAL A 68 1.98 -2.09 -5.72
C VAL A 68 2.01 -0.75 -5.01
N ARG A 69 2.42 0.29 -5.73
CA ARG A 69 2.37 1.68 -5.25
C ARG A 69 1.26 2.41 -5.96
N LEU A 70 0.28 2.88 -5.19
CA LEU A 70 -0.73 3.81 -5.69
C LEU A 70 -0.34 5.21 -5.22
N ARG A 71 -0.26 6.15 -6.15
CA ARG A 71 -0.05 7.58 -5.85
C ARG A 71 -1.35 8.33 -6.06
N HIS A 72 -1.55 9.41 -5.31
CA HIS A 72 -2.75 10.26 -5.39
C HIS A 72 -4.04 9.43 -5.33
N CYS A 73 -4.13 8.58 -4.32
CA CYS A 73 -5.13 7.53 -4.20
C CYS A 73 -6.35 8.00 -3.40
N ARG A 74 -7.55 7.72 -3.91
CA ARG A 74 -8.81 7.82 -3.17
C ARG A 74 -9.05 6.56 -2.38
N VAL A 75 -9.53 6.71 -1.14
CA VAL A 75 -9.83 5.56 -0.29
C VAL A 75 -11.32 5.46 -0.02
N LEU A 76 -11.89 4.32 -0.41
CA LEU A 76 -13.26 3.94 -0.10
C LEU A 76 -13.24 2.84 0.96
N VAL A 77 -13.85 3.12 2.11
CA VAL A 77 -14.14 2.09 3.12
C VAL A 77 -15.59 1.67 2.96
N CYS A 78 -15.83 0.41 2.60
CA CYS A 78 -17.17 -0.14 2.39
C CYS A 78 -17.42 -1.31 3.31
N ASP A 79 -18.63 -1.34 3.90
CA ASP A 79 -19.05 -2.45 4.76
C ASP A 79 -19.58 -3.65 3.93
N LYS A 80 -20.18 -3.37 2.77
CA LYS A 80 -20.99 -4.35 2.01
C LYS A 80 -20.72 -4.30 0.52
N ALA A 81 -19.46 -4.22 0.11
CA ALA A 81 -19.11 -4.16 -1.32
C ALA A 81 -19.63 -5.38 -2.12
N ALA A 82 -19.85 -6.52 -1.47
CA ALA A 82 -20.46 -7.70 -2.09
C ALA A 82 -21.98 -7.61 -2.31
N GLN A 83 -22.69 -6.65 -1.70
CA GLN A 83 -24.15 -6.52 -1.79
C GLN A 83 -24.59 -5.55 -2.89
N GLU A 84 -23.71 -4.64 -3.31
CA GLU A 84 -24.01 -3.61 -4.30
C GLU A 84 -23.75 -4.11 -5.72
N PRO A 85 -24.68 -3.88 -6.68
CA PRO A 85 -24.49 -4.28 -8.07
C PRO A 85 -23.39 -3.43 -8.74
N LEU A 86 -22.73 -3.97 -9.77
CA LEU A 86 -21.69 -3.27 -10.52
C LEU A 86 -22.13 -1.88 -11.01
N ALA A 87 -23.40 -1.73 -11.39
CA ALA A 87 -23.97 -0.46 -11.83
C ALA A 87 -23.85 0.67 -10.79
N ALA A 88 -23.90 0.34 -9.49
CA ALA A 88 -23.72 1.33 -8.42
C ALA A 88 -22.28 1.84 -8.32
N TRP A 89 -21.31 1.05 -8.77
CA TRP A 89 -19.88 1.40 -8.74
C TRP A 89 -19.45 2.24 -9.94
N LEU A 90 -20.13 2.11 -11.08
CA LEU A 90 -19.73 2.78 -12.33
C LEU A 90 -19.48 4.29 -12.16
N PRO A 91 -20.36 5.09 -11.52
CA PRO A 91 -20.12 6.54 -11.39
C PRO A 91 -18.84 6.86 -10.63
N LEU A 92 -18.54 6.10 -9.57
CA LEU A 92 -17.32 6.27 -8.80
C LEU A 92 -16.08 5.92 -9.63
N LEU A 93 -16.10 4.77 -10.31
CA LEU A 93 -14.98 4.29 -11.10
C LEU A 93 -14.66 5.26 -12.25
N GLU A 94 -15.69 5.76 -12.92
CA GLU A 94 -15.57 6.80 -13.96
C GLU A 94 -15.04 8.11 -13.39
N SER A 95 -15.52 8.54 -12.22
CA SER A 95 -15.05 9.76 -11.55
C SER A 95 -13.57 9.68 -11.19
N VAL A 96 -13.12 8.56 -10.61
CA VAL A 96 -11.70 8.38 -10.24
C VAL A 96 -10.82 8.26 -11.48
N ALA A 97 -11.23 7.46 -12.47
CA ALA A 97 -10.50 7.32 -13.72
C ALA A 97 -10.40 8.65 -14.48
N GLY A 98 -11.49 9.41 -14.53
CA GLY A 98 -11.53 10.73 -15.16
C GLY A 98 -10.65 11.77 -14.47
N ALA A 99 -10.42 11.63 -13.16
CA ALA A 99 -9.48 12.46 -12.41
C ALA A 99 -8.00 12.02 -12.58
N GLY A 100 -7.74 10.87 -13.23
CA GLY A 100 -6.41 10.29 -13.33
C GLY A 100 -5.84 9.86 -11.98
N GLU A 101 -6.71 9.56 -11.01
CA GLU A 101 -6.33 9.17 -9.65
C GLU A 101 -6.39 7.63 -9.49
N ALA A 102 -5.83 7.14 -8.39
CA ALA A 102 -5.93 5.72 -8.03
C ALA A 102 -7.09 5.47 -7.05
N LEU A 103 -7.55 4.23 -6.93
CA LEU A 103 -8.58 3.82 -5.97
C LEU A 103 -8.09 2.69 -5.06
N LEU A 104 -8.19 2.87 -3.75
CA LEU A 104 -8.06 1.81 -2.76
C LEU A 104 -9.43 1.53 -2.17
N VAL A 105 -9.89 0.28 -2.31
CA VAL A 105 -11.14 -0.18 -1.70
C VAL A 105 -10.79 -1.04 -0.48
N VAL A 106 -11.31 -0.65 0.69
CA VAL A 106 -11.14 -1.38 1.95
C VAL A 106 -12.48 -2.04 2.27
N THR A 107 -12.53 -3.37 2.20
CA THR A 107 -13.75 -4.15 2.46
C THR A 107 -13.39 -5.56 2.93
N GLU A 108 -14.26 -6.16 3.73
CA GLU A 108 -14.10 -7.57 4.14
C GLU A 108 -14.44 -8.53 3.01
N THR A 109 -15.48 -8.19 2.25
CA THR A 109 -16.04 -9.03 1.19
C THR A 109 -16.33 -8.20 -0.05
N ILE A 110 -16.24 -8.83 -1.21
CA ILE A 110 -16.49 -8.20 -2.51
C ILE A 110 -17.14 -9.24 -3.43
N ASP A 111 -18.07 -8.79 -4.27
CA ASP A 111 -18.70 -9.67 -5.24
C ASP A 111 -17.70 -10.08 -6.34
N SER A 112 -17.86 -11.30 -6.86
CA SER A 112 -16.95 -11.88 -7.85
C SER A 112 -16.94 -11.11 -9.18
N GLU A 113 -18.08 -10.57 -9.61
CA GLU A 113 -18.20 -9.76 -10.83
C GLU A 113 -17.45 -8.44 -10.67
N LEU A 114 -17.65 -7.76 -9.54
CA LEU A 114 -16.95 -6.52 -9.22
C LEU A 114 -15.43 -6.77 -9.09
N LEU A 115 -15.02 -7.80 -8.35
CA LEU A 115 -13.62 -8.13 -8.15
C LEU A 115 -12.91 -8.39 -9.48
N SER A 116 -13.50 -9.21 -10.36
CA SER A 116 -12.92 -9.51 -11.66
C SER A 116 -12.78 -8.26 -12.52
N THR A 117 -13.80 -7.38 -12.50
CA THR A 117 -13.77 -6.10 -13.20
C THR A 117 -12.64 -5.20 -12.68
N LEU A 118 -12.49 -5.04 -11.37
CA LEU A 118 -11.42 -4.23 -10.78
C LEU A 118 -10.04 -4.80 -11.08
N VAL A 119 -9.87 -6.13 -11.02
CA VAL A 119 -8.60 -6.80 -11.37
C VAL A 119 -8.23 -6.55 -12.83
N VAL A 120 -9.19 -6.65 -13.76
CA VAL A 120 -8.93 -6.37 -15.19
C VAL A 120 -8.57 -4.91 -15.41
N ASN A 121 -9.22 -3.98 -14.70
CA ASN A 121 -8.89 -2.56 -14.77
C ASN A 121 -7.47 -2.26 -14.25
N ALA A 122 -7.10 -2.84 -13.11
CA ALA A 122 -5.76 -2.73 -12.55
C ALA A 122 -4.72 -3.31 -13.52
N PHE A 123 -4.99 -4.49 -14.09
CA PHE A 123 -4.09 -5.16 -15.04
C PHE A 123 -3.93 -4.39 -16.36
N LYS A 124 -4.99 -3.74 -16.85
CA LYS A 124 -4.91 -2.93 -18.07
C LYS A 124 -4.32 -1.54 -17.82
N GLY A 125 -4.15 -1.13 -16.56
CA GLY A 125 -3.77 0.23 -16.19
C GLY A 125 -4.83 1.28 -16.51
N THR A 126 -6.07 0.88 -16.82
CA THR A 126 -7.18 1.80 -17.13
C THR A 126 -7.64 2.57 -15.90
N LEU A 127 -7.64 1.90 -14.75
CA LEU A 127 -7.84 2.51 -13.44
C LEU A 127 -6.85 1.83 -12.48
N PRO A 128 -5.88 2.57 -11.91
CA PRO A 128 -5.01 2.03 -10.86
C PRO A 128 -5.86 1.74 -9.61
N VAL A 129 -6.21 0.48 -9.39
CA VAL A 129 -7.10 0.07 -8.29
C VAL A 129 -6.58 -1.15 -7.54
N CYS A 130 -6.78 -1.15 -6.23
CA CYS A 130 -6.56 -2.34 -5.41
C CYS A 130 -7.67 -2.49 -4.36
N VAL A 131 -7.98 -3.73 -4.00
CA VAL A 131 -8.91 -4.06 -2.93
C VAL A 131 -8.16 -4.78 -1.83
N VAL A 132 -8.31 -4.31 -0.59
CA VAL A 132 -7.58 -4.81 0.59
C VAL A 132 -8.53 -5.12 1.73
N HIS A 133 -8.11 -6.02 2.60
CA HIS A 133 -8.81 -6.28 3.85
C HIS A 133 -8.69 -5.09 4.82
N PRO A 134 -9.73 -4.78 5.60
CA PRO A 134 -9.57 -3.91 6.76
C PRO A 134 -8.61 -4.53 7.76
N LEU A 135 -7.97 -3.69 8.56
CA LEU A 135 -7.28 -4.12 9.76
C LEU A 135 -8.05 -3.54 10.95
N GLU A 136 -8.53 -4.41 11.83
CA GLU A 136 -9.09 -3.99 13.12
C GLU A 136 -7.96 -3.40 13.97
N ASP A 137 -8.25 -2.33 14.70
CA ASP A 137 -7.33 -1.89 15.76
C ASP A 137 -7.30 -2.92 16.90
N ARG A 138 -6.34 -2.78 17.83
CA ARG A 138 -6.20 -3.69 18.99
C ARG A 138 -7.43 -3.69 19.93
N SER A 139 -8.36 -2.77 19.73
CA SER A 139 -9.61 -2.60 20.48
C SER A 139 -10.82 -3.12 19.70
N GLY A 140 -10.64 -3.71 18.51
CA GLY A 140 -11.71 -4.19 17.64
C GLY A 140 -12.45 -3.09 16.88
N ASN A 141 -11.95 -1.85 16.90
CA ASN A 141 -12.54 -0.79 16.09
C ASN A 141 -12.10 -0.94 14.64
N PRO A 142 -13.02 -0.75 13.71
CA PRO A 142 -12.76 -1.04 12.32
C PRO A 142 -11.96 0.14 11.70
N ALA A 143 -11.26 -0.10 10.58
CA ALA A 143 -10.31 0.84 9.97
C ALA A 143 -10.82 2.32 9.95
N PRO A 144 -9.95 3.31 10.29
CA PRO A 144 -10.34 4.71 10.41
C PRO A 144 -10.78 5.31 9.08
N GLY A 145 -11.80 6.17 9.13
CA GLY A 145 -12.39 6.85 7.96
C GLY A 145 -13.91 6.76 7.92
N THR A 146 -14.53 7.51 7.02
CA THR A 146 -15.97 7.42 6.76
C THR A 146 -16.30 6.09 6.11
N ARG A 147 -17.24 5.34 6.72
CA ARG A 147 -17.77 4.11 6.13
C ARG A 147 -18.94 4.43 5.23
N PHE A 148 -18.83 3.93 4.01
CA PHE A 148 -19.87 4.07 3.02
C PHE A 148 -20.64 2.77 2.90
N ALA A 149 -21.96 2.85 3.07
CA ALA A 149 -22.84 1.71 2.80
C ALA A 149 -22.82 1.34 1.32
N THR A 150 -22.79 2.37 0.45
CA THR A 150 -22.74 2.27 -1.01
C THR A 150 -21.63 3.18 -1.56
N PRO A 151 -20.99 2.84 -2.69
CA PRO A 151 -19.97 3.69 -3.28
C PRO A 151 -20.56 5.07 -3.62
N PRO A 152 -19.96 6.19 -3.15
CA PRO A 152 -20.44 7.52 -3.50
C PRO A 152 -20.22 7.78 -5.00
N PRO A 153 -21.08 8.60 -5.65
CA PRO A 153 -20.98 8.81 -7.09
C PRO A 153 -19.76 9.64 -7.53
N GLY A 154 -19.10 10.35 -6.61
CA GLY A 154 -17.99 11.24 -6.91
C GLY A 154 -16.76 10.96 -6.05
N ALA A 155 -15.59 11.00 -6.68
CA ALA A 155 -14.28 10.83 -6.05
C ALA A 155 -13.93 11.95 -5.05
N ASP A 156 -14.55 13.12 -5.20
CA ASP A 156 -14.40 14.29 -4.32
C ASP A 156 -14.88 14.03 -2.89
N GLN A 157 -15.83 13.10 -2.73
CA GLN A 157 -16.34 12.66 -1.43
C GLN A 157 -15.38 11.71 -0.71
N LEU A 158 -14.42 11.13 -1.44
CA LEU A 158 -13.45 10.21 -0.88
C LEU A 158 -12.22 10.94 -0.37
N PRO A 159 -11.72 10.56 0.81
CA PRO A 159 -10.42 11.03 1.29
C PRO A 159 -9.31 10.66 0.31
N ARG A 160 -8.38 11.59 0.15
CA ARG A 160 -7.17 11.40 -0.66
C ARG A 160 -6.03 10.93 0.24
N ILE A 161 -5.12 10.15 -0.34
CA ILE A 161 -3.85 9.73 0.21
C ILE A 161 -2.79 9.99 -0.84
N ASP A 162 -1.66 10.52 -0.41
CA ASP A 162 -0.55 10.80 -1.32
C ASP A 162 0.05 9.50 -1.86
N GLU A 163 0.30 8.53 -0.97
CA GLU A 163 0.95 7.28 -1.33
C GLU A 163 0.40 6.07 -0.55
N VAL A 164 0.14 4.97 -1.25
CA VAL A 164 -0.30 3.69 -0.68
C VAL A 164 0.61 2.58 -1.18
N TRP A 165 1.18 1.80 -0.28
CA TRP A 165 2.02 0.64 -0.60
C TRP A 165 1.33 -0.64 -0.17
N ILE A 166 1.14 -1.54 -1.13
CA ILE A 166 0.32 -2.75 -0.94
C ILE A 166 1.20 -3.98 -1.15
N ARG A 167 1.21 -4.87 -0.16
CA ARG A 167 1.77 -6.21 -0.28
C ARG A 167 0.71 -7.28 0.00
N ARG A 168 1.06 -8.54 -0.23
CA ARG A 168 0.15 -9.67 0.01
C ARG A 168 -0.46 -9.70 1.40
N THR A 169 0.29 -9.30 2.42
CA THR A 169 -0.09 -9.48 3.84
C THR A 169 -0.46 -8.18 4.54
N ALA A 170 -0.16 -7.02 3.96
CA ALA A 170 -0.43 -5.73 4.58
C ALA A 170 -0.47 -4.62 3.55
N THR A 171 -1.08 -3.51 3.91
CA THR A 171 -1.07 -2.28 3.15
C THR A 171 -0.72 -1.14 4.07
N VAL A 172 0.15 -0.23 3.64
CA VAL A 172 0.44 1.01 4.37
C VAL A 172 0.00 2.21 3.55
N CYS A 173 -0.66 3.14 4.22
CA CYS A 173 -1.21 4.36 3.69
C CYS A 173 -0.44 5.55 4.28
N PHE A 174 0.20 6.37 3.45
CA PHE A 174 0.93 7.57 3.86
C PHE A 174 0.12 8.81 3.43
N PRO A 175 -0.69 9.40 4.33
CA PRO A 175 -1.47 10.59 4.01
C PRO A 175 -0.57 11.81 3.84
N LYS A 176 -1.06 12.80 3.09
CA LYS A 176 -0.41 14.11 3.04
C LYS A 176 -0.63 14.85 4.37
N ALA A 177 0.35 15.66 4.78
CA ALA A 177 0.20 16.50 5.97
C ALA A 177 -1.05 17.41 5.86
N GLY A 178 -1.96 17.29 6.82
CA GLY A 178 -3.19 18.09 6.89
C GLY A 178 -4.43 17.47 6.25
N GLU A 179 -4.36 16.28 5.65
CA GLU A 179 -5.54 15.60 5.09
C GLU A 179 -6.37 14.84 6.15
N PRO A 180 -7.71 14.75 5.99
CA PRO A 180 -8.62 14.36 7.08
C PRO A 180 -8.70 12.85 7.35
N LEU A 181 -8.15 12.01 6.46
CA LEU A 181 -8.40 10.56 6.45
C LEU A 181 -8.12 9.87 7.79
N ALA A 182 -7.15 10.38 8.54
CA ALA A 182 -6.85 9.90 9.86
C ALA A 182 -6.73 11.12 10.77
N SER A 183 -7.56 11.19 11.81
CA SER A 183 -7.18 12.00 12.97
C SER A 183 -5.75 11.64 13.33
N ALA A 184 -4.94 12.62 13.74
CA ALA A 184 -3.54 12.37 14.10
C ALA A 184 -3.38 11.29 15.19
N ALA A 185 -4.45 10.92 15.89
CA ALA A 185 -4.45 9.81 16.85
C ALA A 185 -4.34 8.42 16.20
N ALA A 186 -4.78 8.23 14.95
CA ALA A 186 -4.84 6.90 14.31
C ALA A 186 -3.58 6.51 13.52
N LEU A 187 -2.72 7.48 13.17
CA LEU A 187 -1.50 7.17 12.43
C LEU A 187 -0.41 6.64 13.36
N GLN A 188 0.24 5.58 12.89
CA GLN A 188 1.33 4.88 13.55
C GLN A 188 2.67 5.30 12.92
N ASN A 189 3.76 5.09 13.65
CA ASN A 189 5.10 5.32 13.13
C ASN A 189 5.54 4.14 12.27
N PHE A 190 6.18 4.44 11.15
CA PHE A 190 6.76 3.48 10.22
C PHE A 190 8.22 3.82 9.96
N ALA A 191 9.02 2.78 9.77
CA ALA A 191 10.40 2.84 9.33
C ALA A 191 10.45 2.42 7.87
N VAL A 192 10.94 3.30 7.00
CA VAL A 192 11.16 3.02 5.58
C VAL A 192 12.66 3.01 5.34
N ILE A 193 13.20 1.85 4.97
CA ILE A 193 14.58 1.71 4.52
C ILE A 193 14.62 1.96 3.02
N GLU A 194 15.13 3.12 2.62
CA GLU A 194 15.42 3.43 1.22
C GLU A 194 16.83 2.92 0.92
N THR A 195 16.95 2.03 -0.07
CA THR A 195 18.25 1.51 -0.48
C THR A 195 18.69 2.15 -1.78
N GLY A 196 19.86 2.77 -1.77
CA GLY A 196 20.59 3.08 -2.98
C GLY A 196 21.30 1.85 -3.52
N GLY A 197 22.09 2.04 -4.57
CA GLY A 197 22.95 1.04 -5.17
C GLY A 197 23.83 1.68 -6.24
N GLU A 198 24.95 1.03 -6.58
CA GLU A 198 25.89 1.55 -7.58
C GLU A 198 25.27 1.59 -8.99
N ASN A 199 24.34 0.66 -9.23
CA ASN A 199 23.58 0.53 -10.45
C ASN A 199 22.24 -0.17 -10.15
N HIS A 200 21.42 -0.35 -11.20
CA HIS A 200 20.07 -0.91 -11.05
C HIS A 200 20.07 -2.38 -10.58
N GLU A 201 21.03 -3.19 -11.02
CA GLU A 201 21.14 -4.60 -10.63
C GLU A 201 21.53 -4.73 -9.16
N ASP A 202 22.51 -3.94 -8.72
CA ASP A 202 22.92 -3.85 -7.32
C ASP A 202 21.79 -3.36 -6.41
N GLN A 203 21.11 -2.26 -6.77
CA GLN A 203 19.96 -1.74 -6.00
C GLN A 203 18.85 -2.80 -5.87
N TYR A 204 18.62 -3.58 -6.92
CA TYR A 204 17.62 -4.63 -6.93
C TYR A 204 17.99 -5.82 -6.02
N ASP A 205 19.25 -6.25 -6.05
CA ASP A 205 19.75 -7.30 -5.15
C ASP A 205 19.74 -6.85 -3.68
N ARG A 206 20.08 -5.58 -3.43
CA ARG A 206 20.00 -4.92 -2.12
C ARG A 206 18.57 -4.85 -1.60
N LEU A 207 17.59 -4.52 -2.46
CA LEU A 207 16.17 -4.61 -2.12
C LEU A 207 15.76 -6.03 -1.76
N ARG A 208 16.10 -7.03 -2.59
CA ARG A 208 15.80 -8.44 -2.31
C ARG A 208 16.38 -8.90 -0.98
N PHE A 209 17.59 -8.45 -0.65
CA PHE A 209 18.22 -8.71 0.63
C PHE A 209 17.37 -8.15 1.78
N LEU A 210 17.03 -6.85 1.77
CA LEU A 210 16.19 -6.23 2.82
C LEU A 210 14.90 -7.01 3.03
N MET A 211 14.22 -7.38 1.95
CA MET A 211 12.96 -8.10 2.02
C MET A 211 13.10 -9.45 2.73
N ARG A 212 14.14 -10.22 2.39
CA ARG A 212 14.40 -11.54 3.00
C ARG A 212 14.70 -11.41 4.48
N GLU A 213 15.52 -10.44 4.85
CA GLU A 213 15.91 -10.24 6.25
C GLU A 213 14.74 -9.73 7.10
N LEU A 214 13.88 -8.84 6.57
CA LEU A 214 12.70 -8.33 7.29
C LEU A 214 11.60 -9.40 7.48
N GLN A 215 11.57 -10.44 6.66
CA GLN A 215 10.67 -11.59 6.84
C GLN A 215 11.13 -12.55 7.94
N GLN A 216 12.43 -12.55 8.28
CA GLN A 216 12.92 -13.36 9.38
C GLN A 216 12.58 -12.71 10.72
N PRO A 217 12.20 -13.50 11.75
CA PRO A 217 12.08 -12.98 13.10
C PRO A 217 13.42 -12.39 13.57
N ALA A 218 13.37 -11.39 14.44
CA ALA A 218 14.59 -10.90 15.09
C ALA A 218 15.21 -12.06 15.89
N ASN A 219 16.46 -12.40 15.57
CA ASN A 219 17.27 -13.34 16.36
C ASN A 219 17.66 -12.74 17.71
#